data_AF-A0A7V6D4N7-F1
#
_entry.id   AF-A0A7V6D4N7-F1
#
_cell.length_a   1.000
_cell.length_b   1.000
_cell.length_c   1.000
_cell.angle_alpha   90.00
_cell.angle_beta   90.00
_cell.angle_gamma   90.00
#
_symmetry.space_group_name_H-M   'P 1'
#
loop_
_entity.id
_entity.type
_entity.pdbx_description
1 polymer ?
#
loop_
_entity_poly.entity_id
_entity_poly.type
_entity_poly.pdbx_seq_one_letter_code
_entity_poly.pdbx_strand_id
1 'polypeptide(L)'
;MPSSEIDWPQQGRINLALILYPLAHLAVELYASMVSILWPLFMTRFGLTYGAIGLLTMIFRGSMTLPQLGFAAVGDRHGPRLLGIAGLVVMAVGMSLVGLAPSVAILAVVLALAPLG
;
A
#
# COMPACT_ATOMS: atom_id res chain seq x y z
N MET A 1 -21.65 -30.14 -44.19
CA MET A 1 -21.60 -29.60 -42.82
C MET A 1 -20.42 -28.64 -42.74
N PRO A 2 -20.62 -27.31 -42.78
CA PRO A 2 -19.52 -26.37 -42.63
C PRO A 2 -19.31 -26.07 -41.14
N SER A 3 -18.07 -26.24 -40.68
CA SER A 3 -17.58 -25.82 -39.38
C SER A 3 -17.67 -24.31 -39.23
N SER A 4 -18.51 -23.84 -38.31
CA SER A 4 -18.51 -22.44 -37.89
C SER A 4 -17.25 -22.16 -37.09
N GLU A 5 -16.23 -21.61 -37.75
CA GLU A 5 -15.09 -20.99 -37.09
C GLU A 5 -15.61 -19.87 -36.19
N ILE A 6 -15.41 -20.03 -34.88
CA ILE A 6 -15.68 -18.99 -33.89
C ILE A 6 -14.58 -17.95 -34.07
N ASP A 7 -14.88 -16.92 -34.87
CA ASP A 7 -14.02 -15.76 -35.06
C ASP A 7 -14.10 -14.89 -33.80
N TRP A 8 -13.21 -15.15 -32.83
CA TRP A 8 -13.12 -14.32 -31.63
C TRP A 8 -12.57 -12.95 -32.02
N PRO A 9 -13.32 -11.85 -31.85
CA PRO A 9 -12.77 -10.53 -32.08
C PRO A 9 -11.66 -10.25 -31.06
N GLN A 10 -10.40 -10.39 -31.50
CA GLN A 10 -9.23 -9.92 -30.77
C GLN A 10 -9.13 -8.39 -30.90
N GLN A 11 -9.99 -7.65 -30.20
CA GLN A 11 -9.78 -6.22 -30.02
C GLN A 11 -8.64 -6.00 -29.00
N GLY A 12 -7.40 -6.04 -29.50
CA GLY A 12 -6.16 -5.81 -28.76
C GLY A 12 -5.95 -4.36 -28.34
N ARG A 13 -6.89 -3.77 -27.59
CA ARG A 13 -6.62 -2.56 -26.82
C ARG A 13 -6.26 -3.00 -25.41
N ILE A 14 -4.97 -3.02 -25.10
CA ILE A 14 -4.54 -3.21 -23.71
C ILE A 14 -5.21 -2.12 -22.88
N ASN A 15 -6.13 -2.53 -22.01
CA ASN A 15 -6.78 -1.61 -21.11
C ASN A 15 -5.73 -1.13 -20.12
N LEU A 16 -5.47 0.18 -20.10
CA LEU A 16 -4.54 0.81 -19.15
C LEU A 16 -4.80 0.38 -17.71
N ALA A 17 -6.05 0.11 -17.34
CA ALA A 17 -6.40 -0.40 -16.01
C ALA A 17 -5.71 -1.74 -15.67
N LEU A 18 -5.52 -2.62 -16.65
CA LEU A 18 -4.85 -3.92 -16.48
C LEU A 18 -3.35 -3.78 -16.19
N ILE A 19 -2.74 -2.66 -16.57
CA ILE A 19 -1.33 -2.36 -16.27
C ILE A 19 -1.21 -1.52 -14.99
N LEU A 20 -2.04 -0.48 -14.88
CA LEU A 20 -1.93 0.50 -13.80
C LEU A 20 -2.31 -0.07 -12.44
N TYR A 21 -3.27 -1.00 -12.38
CA TYR A 21 -3.70 -1.58 -11.10
C TYR A 21 -2.61 -2.45 -10.46
N PRO A 22 -1.99 -3.43 -11.17
CA PRO A 22 -0.85 -4.16 -10.64
C PRO A 22 0.34 -3.27 -10.29
N LEU A 23 0.61 -2.22 -11.08
CA LEU A 23 1.70 -1.30 -10.82
C LEU A 23 1.47 -0.46 -9.55
N ALA A 24 0.24 0.00 -9.34
CA ALA A 24 -0.16 0.68 -8.10
C ALA A 24 -0.03 -0.25 -6.89
N HIS A 25 -0.47 -1.51 -7.02
CA HIS A 25 -0.34 -2.50 -5.97
C HIS A 25 1.14 -2.80 -5.65
N LEU A 26 1.97 -2.96 -6.68
CA LEU A 26 3.42 -3.15 -6.54
C LEU A 26 4.07 -1.97 -5.81
N ALA A 27 3.66 -0.73 -6.12
CA ALA A 27 4.18 0.45 -5.45
C ALA A 27 3.88 0.41 -3.94
N VAL A 28 2.66 0.06 -3.55
CA VAL A 28 2.28 -0.10 -2.13
C VAL A 28 3.12 -1.19 -1.46
N GLU A 29 3.33 -2.32 -2.12
CA GLU A 29 4.15 -3.42 -1.58
C GLU A 29 5.62 -3.03 -1.42
N LEU A 30 6.15 -2.24 -2.35
CA LEU A 30 7.51 -1.72 -2.28
C LEU A 30 7.68 -0.78 -1.08
N TYR A 31 6.73 0.13 -0.87
CA TYR A 31 6.72 1.01 0.30
C TYR A 31 6.68 0.21 1.61
N ALA A 32 5.83 -0.81 1.70
CA ALA A 32 5.76 -1.67 2.88
C ALA A 32 7.06 -2.45 3.11
N SER A 33 7.71 -2.90 2.04
CA SER A 33 8.98 -3.61 2.10
C SER A 33 10.14 -2.70 2.54
N MET A 34 10.12 -1.42 2.14
CA MET A 34 11.14 -0.45 2.55
C MET A 34 11.21 -0.25 4.06
N VAL A 35 10.08 -0.30 4.78
CA VAL A 35 10.06 -0.17 6.25
C VAL A 35 10.99 -1.17 6.92
N SER A 36 10.94 -2.43 6.47
CA SER A 36 11.78 -3.51 7.01
C SER A 36 13.28 -3.24 6.82
N ILE A 37 13.65 -2.63 5.70
CA ILE A 37 15.04 -2.27 5.37
C ILE A 37 15.52 -1.09 6.24
N LEU A 38 14.61 -0.19 6.62
CA LEU A 38 14.92 0.99 7.42
C LEU A 38 15.01 0.71 8.93
N TRP A 39 14.56 -0.45 9.41
CA TRP A 39 14.59 -0.77 10.84
C TRP A 39 15.96 -0.64 11.50
N PRO A 40 17.06 -1.16 10.93
CA PRO A 40 18.39 -0.99 11.52
C PRO A 40 18.79 0.49 11.66
N LEU A 41 18.38 1.33 10.71
CA LEU A 41 18.63 2.78 10.76
C LEU A 41 17.82 3.45 11.87
N PHE A 42 16.56 3.05 12.08
CA PHE A 42 15.76 3.59 13.18
C PHE A 42 16.23 3.09 14.55
N MET A 43 16.77 1.88 14.64
CA MET A 43 17.43 1.39 15.85
C MET A 43 18.59 2.29 16.26
N THR A 44 19.49 2.60 15.34
CA THR A 44 20.66 3.44 15.64
C THR A 44 20.28 4.89 15.89
N ARG A 45 19.31 5.44 15.14
CA ARG A 45 18.87 6.84 15.27
C ARG A 45 18.10 7.12 16.56
N PHE A 46 17.25 6.20 16.99
CA PHE A 46 16.33 6.42 18.13
C PHE A 46 16.63 5.53 19.34
N GLY A 47 17.65 4.67 19.27
CA GLY A 47 17.98 3.74 20.36
C GLY A 47 16.89 2.69 20.61
N LEU A 48 16.18 2.26 19.55
CA LEU A 48 15.05 1.34 19.69
C LEU A 48 15.50 -0.07 20.09
N THR A 49 14.77 -0.69 21.00
CA THR A 49 14.90 -2.11 21.30
C THR A 49 14.19 -2.95 20.23
N TYR A 50 14.55 -4.24 20.13
CA TYR A 50 13.83 -5.18 19.27
C TYR A 50 12.33 -5.26 19.59
N GLY A 51 11.96 -5.13 20.87
CA GLY A 51 10.57 -5.09 21.29
C GLY A 51 9.81 -3.88 20.75
N ALA A 52 10.44 -2.68 20.79
CA ALA A 52 9.83 -1.47 20.24
C ALA A 52 9.63 -1.58 18.71
N ILE A 53 10.58 -2.19 17.99
CA ILE A 53 10.42 -2.44 16.55
C ILE A 53 9.31 -3.44 16.27
N GLY A 54 9.18 -4.50 17.07
CA GLY A 54 8.07 -5.44 16.98
C GLY A 54 6.72 -4.74 17.10
N LEU A 55 6.58 -3.83 18.08
CA LEU A 55 5.37 -3.03 18.27
C LEU A 55 5.09 -2.08 17.10
N LEU A 56 6.09 -1.35 16.61
CA LEU A 56 5.94 -0.46 15.45
C LEU A 56 5.58 -1.24 14.19
N THR A 57 6.17 -2.42 13.99
CA THR A 57 5.84 -3.32 12.89
C THR A 57 4.41 -3.82 13.00
N MET A 58 3.95 -4.17 14.21
CA MET A 58 2.58 -4.57 14.46
C MET A 58 1.59 -3.43 14.14
N ILE A 59 1.89 -2.20 14.58
CA ILE A 59 1.07 -1.02 14.26
C ILE A 59 1.00 -0.81 12.75
N PHE A 60 2.15 -0.83 12.06
CA PHE A 60 2.22 -0.65 10.61
C PHE A 60 1.43 -1.72 9.86
N ARG A 61 1.69 -3.00 10.15
CA ARG A 61 1.00 -4.13 9.49
C ARG A 61 -0.48 -4.17 9.83
N GLY A 62 -0.85 -3.91 11.08
CA GLY A 62 -2.24 -3.87 11.53
C GLY A 62 -3.02 -2.74 10.85
N SER A 63 -2.41 -1.57 10.72
CA SER A 63 -3.01 -0.43 10.01
C SER A 63 -3.11 -0.69 8.50
N MET A 64 -2.25 -1.54 7.95
CA MET A 64 -2.31 -1.92 6.54
C MET A 64 -3.40 -2.96 6.25
N THR A 65 -3.65 -3.91 7.16
CA THR A 65 -4.54 -5.07 6.90
C THR A 65 -5.96 -4.87 7.42
N LEU A 66 -6.14 -4.29 8.61
CA LEU A 66 -7.47 -4.12 9.21
C LEU A 66 -8.41 -3.27 8.35
N PRO A 67 -7.97 -2.13 7.77
CA PRO A 67 -8.86 -1.29 6.97
C PRO A 67 -9.24 -1.91 5.63
N GLN A 68 -8.50 -2.91 5.13
CA GLN A 68 -8.81 -3.56 3.85
C GLN A 68 -10.24 -4.14 3.84
N LEU A 69 -10.71 -4.67 4.97
CA LEU A 69 -12.08 -5.17 5.12
C LEU A 69 -13.12 -4.06 5.00
N GLY A 70 -12.85 -2.90 5.60
CA GLY A 70 -13.75 -1.74 5.58
C GLY A 70 -13.75 -1.05 4.21
N PHE A 71 -12.56 -0.76 3.68
CA PHE A 71 -12.41 -0.07 2.40
C PHE A 71 -12.86 -0.91 1.21
N ALA A 72 -12.78 -2.25 1.27
CA ALA A 72 -13.39 -3.11 0.27
C ALA A 72 -14.90 -2.83 0.15
N ALA A 73 -15.63 -2.84 1.28
CA ALA A 73 -17.07 -2.56 1.29
C ALA A 73 -17.43 -1.12 0.87
N VAL A 74 -16.53 -0.15 1.06
CA VAL A 74 -16.70 1.23 0.59
C VAL A 74 -16.45 1.33 -0.91
N GLY A 75 -15.40 0.68 -1.41
CA GLY A 75 -15.02 0.64 -2.82
C GLY A 75 -16.07 -0.02 -3.70
N ASP A 76 -16.72 -1.08 -3.19
CA ASP A 76 -17.81 -1.76 -3.88
C ASP A 76 -19.04 -0.84 -4.09
N ARG A 77 -19.26 0.14 -3.19
CA ARG A 77 -20.39 1.06 -3.25
C ARG A 77 -20.11 2.36 -4.00
N HIS A 78 -18.89 2.89 -3.92
CA HIS A 78 -18.52 4.21 -4.46
C HIS A 78 -17.61 4.14 -5.69
N GLY A 79 -17.19 2.93 -6.08
CA GLY A 79 -16.28 2.69 -7.19
C GLY A 79 -14.82 2.58 -6.73
N PRO A 80 -14.09 1.54 -7.17
CA PRO A 80 -12.75 1.23 -6.66
C PRO A 80 -11.67 2.20 -7.15
N ARG A 81 -11.92 2.92 -8.26
CA ARG A 81 -10.89 3.72 -8.93
C ARG A 81 -10.43 4.93 -8.10
N LEU A 82 -11.36 5.72 -7.57
CA LEU A 82 -11.00 6.91 -6.77
C LEU A 82 -10.37 6.50 -5.44
N LEU A 83 -10.90 5.44 -4.81
CA LEU A 83 -10.37 4.91 -3.56
C LEU A 83 -8.92 4.45 -3.72
N GLY A 84 -8.60 3.69 -4.77
CA GLY A 84 -7.24 3.21 -5.03
C GLY A 84 -6.24 4.33 -5.33
N ILE A 85 -6.65 5.39 -6.04
CA ILE A 85 -5.78 6.54 -6.32
C ILE A 85 -5.52 7.34 -5.03
N ALA A 86 -6.58 7.65 -4.27
CA ALA A 86 -6.45 8.37 -3.01
C ALA A 86 -5.56 7.59 -2.03
N GLY A 87 -5.77 6.28 -1.97
CA GLY A 87 -4.99 5.38 -1.16
C GLY A 87 -3.50 5.38 -1.48
N LEU A 88 -3.17 5.21 -2.76
CA LEU A 88 -1.79 5.24 -3.23
C LEU A 88 -1.11 6.58 -2.90
N VAL A 89 -1.81 7.71 -3.05
CA VAL A 89 -1.27 9.04 -2.72
C VAL A 89 -1.02 9.18 -1.21
N VAL A 90 -1.97 8.75 -0.38
CA VAL A 90 -1.82 8.78 1.09
C VAL A 90 -0.64 7.92 1.52
N MET A 91 -0.52 6.71 0.98
CA MET A 91 0.60 5.81 1.28
C MET A 91 1.93 6.41 0.84
N ALA A 92 2.03 6.93 -0.38
CA ALA A 92 3.27 7.52 -0.91
C ALA A 92 3.72 8.76 -0.10
N VAL A 93 2.79 9.65 0.22
CA VAL A 93 3.08 10.86 1.00
C VAL A 93 3.45 10.48 2.44
N GLY A 94 2.65 9.64 3.09
CA GLY A 94 2.90 9.21 4.46
C GLY A 94 4.23 8.50 4.61
N MET A 95 4.55 7.58 3.68
CA MET A 95 5.82 6.86 3.67
C MET A 95 7.03 7.76 3.41
N SER A 96 6.86 8.83 2.64
CA SER A 96 7.92 9.84 2.45
C SER A 96 8.20 10.63 3.74
N LEU A 97 7.20 10.81 4.61
CA LEU A 97 7.35 11.50 5.90
C LEU A 97 8.08 10.66 6.96
N VAL A 98 8.15 9.33 6.81
CA VAL A 98 8.81 8.43 7.75
C VAL A 98 10.28 8.82 7.97
N GLY A 99 10.99 9.21 6.90
CA GLY A 99 12.39 9.65 7.00
C GLY A 99 12.58 10.97 7.76
N LEU A 100 11.55 11.83 7.76
CA LEU A 100 11.55 13.15 8.39
C LEU A 100 11.09 13.11 9.85
N ALA A 101 10.69 11.95 10.38
CA ALA A 101 10.24 11.83 11.76
C ALA A 101 11.33 12.29 12.75
N PRO A 102 11.06 13.29 13.62
CA PRO A 102 12.04 13.78 14.57
C PRO A 102 12.00 13.00 15.91
N SER A 103 10.98 12.18 16.13
CA SER A 103 10.82 11.37 17.34
C SER A 103 10.13 10.03 17.05
N VAL A 104 10.28 9.07 17.96
CA VAL A 104 9.63 7.75 17.89
C VAL A 104 8.10 7.87 17.91
N ALA A 105 7.55 8.83 18.64
CA ALA A 105 6.11 9.06 18.69
C ALA A 105 5.57 9.51 17.32
N ILE A 106 6.25 10.44 16.66
CA ILE A 106 5.87 10.89 15.32
C ILE A 106 6.03 9.75 14.31
N LEU A 107 7.10 8.97 14.42
CA LEU A 107 7.30 7.77 13.60
C LEU A 107 6.13 6.79 13.76
N ALA A 108 5.70 6.51 14.99
CA ALA A 108 4.57 5.61 15.26
C ALA A 108 3.26 6.13 14.66
N VAL A 109 2.98 7.44 14.77
CA VAL A 109 1.78 8.06 14.17
C VAL A 109 1.82 7.95 12.65
N VAL A 110 2.95 8.26 12.02
CA VAL A 110 3.09 8.15 10.56
C VAL A 110 2.92 6.69 10.12
N LEU A 111 3.51 5.73 10.83
CA LEU A 111 3.37 4.30 10.53
C LEU A 111 1.95 3.76 10.78
N ALA A 112 1.16 4.41 11.63
CA ALA A 112 -0.24 4.06 11.84
C ALA A 112 -1.16 4.64 10.76
N LEU A 113 -0.85 5.85 10.26
CA LEU A 113 -1.74 6.58 9.35
C LEU A 113 -1.41 6.34 7.87
N ALA A 114 -0.13 6.23 7.50
CA ALA A 114 0.28 6.06 6.11
C ALA A 114 -0.32 4.81 5.44
N PRO A 115 -0.36 3.63 6.11
CA PRO A 115 -0.89 2.41 5.49
C PRO A 115 -2.43 2.36 5.42
N LEU A 116 -3.13 3.37 5.93
CA LEU A 116 -4.58 3.48 5.78
C LEU A 116 -4.99 3.91 4.36
N GLY A 117 -4.02 4.36 3.56
CA GLY A 117 -4.21 4.65 2.14
C GLY A 117 -4.36 3.37 1.33
#